data_AF-A0A0A9XZP0-F1
#
_entry.id   AF-A0A0A9XZP0-F1
#
_cell.length_a   1.000
_cell.length_b   1.000
_cell.length_c   1.000
_cell.angle_alpha   90.00
_cell.angle_beta   90.00
_cell.angle_gamma   90.00
#
_symmetry.space_group_name_H-M   'P 1'
#
loop_
_entity.id
_entity.type
_entity.pdbx_description
1 polymer ?
#
loop_
_entity_poly.entity_id
_entity_poly.type
_entity_poly.pdbx_seq_one_letter_code
_entity_poly.pdbx_strand_id
1 'polypeptide(L)'
;MNISFVCKSVVAELVGCDDHVIFAQRFDQLSSSLSEQHKALGMAIWKDIATEQIVLKCSYNDLLFCVRSAYDSENPEVINSTLCALKQRIPVKEFESVSNPILSYLLRLMVDGNPSEDLRRVVFEILCHHKPHNLNDNMETIINLLLKEGTIISIAVACGLLSLDQESEKQMIEEVVVRLRTFIEPSEYEETRLIASRALSLMYIFISRPINDEDASSPFVNSIRSKLWEIGITLLEDENPIVRVEATKFASSVIEASHPQNPYICLRKMMDPTILIRNFHVRDIVNCLLSRLECSQEELASLENDDAVHENNEEIYLNPFSNSSENEYAEPIKGITLAVEGLLSLIQSDPSVSRYIEDVIAPDMKALEKQGHKLVEFSASSFHRLLIDSRWYLIGRRLSSRFLVAHKVRSSKIW
;
A
#
# COMPACT_ATOMS: atom_id res chain seq x y z
N MET A 1 11.39 -1.15 -51.26
CA MET A 1 12.73 -1.78 -51.36
C MET A 1 12.55 -3.28 -51.45
N ASN A 2 13.11 -3.93 -52.48
CA ASN A 2 13.03 -5.38 -52.67
C ASN A 2 14.18 -6.04 -51.89
N ILE A 3 13.90 -6.46 -50.66
CA ILE A 3 14.84 -7.27 -49.87
C ILE A 3 14.88 -8.68 -50.47
N SER A 4 16.08 -9.23 -50.66
CA SER A 4 16.29 -10.55 -51.30
C SER A 4 15.54 -11.65 -50.54
N PHE A 5 15.15 -12.72 -51.24
CA PHE A 5 14.49 -13.88 -50.61
C PHE A 5 15.31 -14.45 -49.45
N VAL A 6 16.64 -14.50 -49.60
CA VAL A 6 17.55 -14.95 -48.54
C VAL A 6 17.51 -14.00 -47.34
N CYS A 7 17.47 -12.69 -47.55
CA CYS A 7 17.31 -11.75 -46.45
C CYS A 7 15.91 -11.81 -45.84
N LYS A 8 14.84 -12.12 -46.61
CA LYS A 8 13.50 -12.38 -46.06
C LYS A 8 13.42 -13.70 -45.30
N SER A 9 14.15 -14.73 -45.73
CA SER A 9 14.23 -16.02 -45.05
C SER A 9 15.04 -15.89 -43.78
N VAL A 10 16.21 -15.25 -43.84
CA VAL A 10 17.03 -14.93 -42.66
C VAL A 10 16.28 -13.98 -41.75
N VAL A 11 15.52 -13.00 -42.24
CA VAL A 11 14.64 -12.18 -41.40
C VAL A 11 13.46 -13.00 -40.89
N ALA A 12 12.81 -13.89 -41.63
CA ALA A 12 11.72 -14.73 -41.10
C ALA A 12 12.22 -15.76 -40.06
N GLU A 13 13.43 -16.27 -40.26
CA GLU A 13 14.18 -17.18 -39.39
C GLU A 13 14.77 -16.43 -38.17
N LEU A 14 15.10 -15.14 -38.33
CA LEU A 14 15.46 -14.17 -37.28
C LEU A 14 14.27 -13.28 -36.85
N VAL A 15 13.02 -13.59 -37.18
CA VAL A 15 11.80 -12.85 -36.76
C VAL A 15 10.74 -13.82 -36.24
N GLY A 16 10.91 -15.13 -36.47
CA GLY A 16 10.27 -16.20 -35.70
C GLY A 16 8.74 -16.17 -35.74
N CYS A 17 8.16 -15.47 -36.71
CA CYS A 17 6.73 -15.33 -36.84
C CYS A 17 6.33 -15.60 -38.27
N ASP A 18 6.20 -16.88 -38.61
CA ASP A 18 5.27 -17.26 -39.67
C ASP A 18 3.86 -16.98 -39.13
N ASP A 19 3.25 -15.88 -39.58
CA ASP A 19 1.93 -15.44 -39.15
C ASP A 19 0.81 -16.46 -39.42
N HIS A 20 1.11 -17.52 -40.17
CA HIS A 20 0.20 -18.60 -40.52
C HIS A 20 0.21 -19.81 -39.56
N VAL A 21 1.13 -19.84 -38.58
CA VAL A 21 1.24 -20.94 -37.59
C VAL A 21 0.55 -20.57 -36.28
N ILE A 22 -0.13 -21.52 -35.63
CA ILE A 22 -0.80 -21.33 -34.32
C ILE A 22 0.26 -20.92 -33.28
N PHE A 23 -0.03 -19.89 -32.48
CA PHE A 23 0.93 -19.28 -31.53
C PHE A 23 1.63 -20.29 -30.61
N ALA A 24 0.92 -21.34 -30.21
CA ALA A 24 1.44 -22.45 -29.43
C ALA A 24 2.70 -23.09 -30.04
N GLN A 25 2.66 -23.38 -31.34
CA GLN A 25 3.76 -24.03 -32.06
C GLN A 25 4.95 -23.08 -32.29
N ARG A 26 4.72 -21.76 -32.36
CA ARG A 26 5.81 -20.77 -32.45
C ARG A 26 6.63 -20.74 -31.15
N PHE A 27 5.95 -20.89 -30.02
CA PHE A 27 6.58 -20.90 -28.71
C PHE A 27 7.45 -22.16 -28.51
N ASP A 28 6.95 -23.33 -28.90
CA ASP A 28 7.72 -24.59 -28.84
C ASP A 28 8.98 -24.54 -29.73
N GLN A 29 8.89 -23.90 -30.91
CA GLN A 29 10.03 -23.72 -31.81
C GLN A 29 11.11 -22.81 -31.22
N LEU A 30 10.72 -21.70 -30.58
CA LEU A 30 11.61 -20.81 -29.83
C LEU A 30 12.30 -21.51 -28.64
N SER A 31 11.61 -22.47 -28.01
CA SER A 31 12.07 -23.15 -26.79
C SER A 31 13.12 -24.23 -27.04
N SER A 32 13.34 -24.62 -28.30
CA SER A 32 14.37 -25.60 -28.67
C SER A 32 15.81 -25.09 -28.41
N SER A 33 16.73 -26.00 -28.07
CA SER A 33 18.05 -25.66 -27.52
C SER A 33 18.97 -24.93 -28.52
N LEU A 34 19.55 -23.81 -28.07
CA LEU A 34 20.45 -22.96 -28.86
C LEU A 34 21.88 -23.54 -28.89
N SER A 35 22.46 -23.67 -30.09
CA SER A 35 23.90 -23.96 -30.23
C SER A 35 24.77 -22.76 -29.82
N GLU A 36 26.05 -23.01 -29.45
CA GLU A 36 27.06 -21.99 -29.10
C GLU A 36 27.18 -20.85 -30.15
N GLN A 37 27.00 -21.19 -31.43
CA GLN A 37 27.10 -20.24 -32.54
C GLN A 37 25.94 -19.24 -32.57
N HIS A 38 24.75 -19.65 -32.11
CA HIS A 38 23.60 -18.76 -31.99
C HIS A 38 23.80 -17.72 -30.87
N LYS A 39 24.41 -18.12 -29.75
CA LYS A 39 24.74 -17.20 -28.65
C LYS A 39 25.70 -16.09 -29.09
N ALA A 40 26.71 -16.42 -29.91
CA ALA A 40 27.67 -15.45 -30.44
C ALA A 40 27.07 -14.41 -31.40
N LEU A 41 25.88 -14.65 -31.95
CA LEU A 41 25.18 -13.77 -32.91
C LEU A 41 24.11 -12.88 -32.25
N GLY A 42 23.98 -12.89 -30.93
CA GLY A 42 22.97 -12.09 -30.22
C GLY A 42 21.56 -12.67 -30.22
N MET A 43 21.39 -13.96 -30.52
CA MET A 43 20.06 -14.60 -30.55
C MET A 43 19.34 -14.63 -29.18
N ALA A 44 20.04 -14.49 -28.05
CA ALA A 44 19.40 -14.40 -26.73
C ALA A 44 18.52 -13.15 -26.61
N ILE A 45 19.07 -11.97 -26.96
CA ILE A 45 18.34 -10.70 -27.01
C ILE A 45 17.16 -10.79 -28.00
N TRP A 46 17.36 -11.50 -29.11
CA TRP A 46 16.30 -11.71 -30.07
C TRP A 46 15.18 -12.60 -29.55
N LYS A 47 15.53 -13.69 -28.86
CA LYS A 47 14.58 -14.62 -28.24
C LYS A 47 13.68 -13.90 -27.24
N ASP A 48 14.23 -12.96 -26.48
CA ASP A 48 13.48 -12.10 -25.56
C ASP A 48 12.48 -11.21 -26.30
N ILE A 49 12.94 -10.48 -27.32
CA ILE A 49 12.07 -9.60 -28.13
C ILE A 49 10.97 -10.41 -28.81
N ALA A 50 11.30 -11.59 -29.37
CA ALA A 50 10.32 -12.45 -30.04
C ALA A 50 9.29 -13.00 -29.05
N THR A 51 9.73 -13.43 -27.86
CA THR A 51 8.86 -13.90 -26.78
C THR A 51 7.89 -12.80 -26.34
N GLU A 52 8.41 -11.60 -26.09
CA GLU A 52 7.61 -10.44 -25.70
C GLU A 52 6.55 -10.14 -26.77
N GLN A 53 6.95 -10.08 -28.05
CA GLN A 53 6.04 -9.83 -29.17
C GLN A 53 4.96 -10.90 -29.33
N ILE A 54 5.29 -12.17 -29.13
CA ILE A 54 4.32 -13.27 -29.17
C ILE A 54 3.28 -13.08 -28.07
N VAL A 55 3.72 -12.86 -26.83
CA VAL A 55 2.82 -12.69 -25.69
C VAL A 55 1.97 -11.44 -25.83
N LEU A 56 2.50 -10.35 -26.38
CA LEU A 56 1.75 -9.11 -26.63
C LEU A 56 0.69 -9.26 -27.74
N LYS A 57 0.97 -10.07 -28.77
CA LYS A 57 0.10 -10.18 -29.97
C LYS A 57 -0.83 -11.38 -29.96
N CYS A 58 -0.59 -12.40 -29.13
CA CYS A 58 -1.42 -13.60 -29.13
C CYS A 58 -2.86 -13.30 -28.68
N SER A 59 -3.80 -14.13 -29.12
CA SER A 59 -5.18 -14.03 -28.66
C SER A 59 -5.25 -14.26 -27.14
N TYR A 60 -6.22 -13.65 -26.46
CA TYR A 60 -6.37 -13.88 -25.01
C TYR A 60 -6.60 -15.36 -24.68
N ASN A 61 -7.29 -16.10 -25.55
CA ASN A 61 -7.50 -17.54 -25.38
C ASN A 61 -6.19 -18.35 -25.42
N ASP A 62 -5.20 -17.89 -26.18
CA ASP A 62 -3.90 -18.55 -26.29
C ASP A 62 -2.91 -18.09 -25.20
N LEU A 63 -3.23 -17.02 -24.46
CA LEU A 63 -2.30 -16.40 -23.51
C LEU A 63 -1.88 -17.35 -22.39
N LEU A 64 -2.81 -18.12 -21.83
CA LEU A 64 -2.49 -19.13 -20.83
C LEU A 64 -1.55 -20.21 -21.38
N PHE A 65 -1.72 -20.60 -22.64
CA PHE A 65 -0.83 -21.56 -23.29
C PHE A 65 0.58 -20.97 -23.40
N CYS A 66 0.71 -19.73 -23.91
CA CYS A 66 2.01 -19.07 -24.02
C CYS A 66 2.72 -18.97 -22.66
N VAL A 67 1.99 -18.64 -21.60
CA VAL A 67 2.55 -18.57 -20.24
C VAL A 67 3.02 -19.95 -19.78
N ARG A 68 2.25 -21.02 -20.01
CA ARG A 68 2.66 -22.39 -19.66
C ARG A 68 3.92 -22.82 -20.40
N SER A 69 3.94 -22.66 -21.72
CA SER A 69 5.11 -23.01 -22.53
C SER A 69 6.36 -22.24 -22.11
N ALA A 70 6.22 -20.98 -21.66
CA ALA A 70 7.33 -20.21 -21.13
C ALA A 70 7.98 -20.89 -19.92
N TYR A 71 7.16 -21.32 -18.96
CA TYR A 71 7.64 -21.99 -17.75
C TYR A 71 8.11 -23.41 -18.02
N ASP A 72 7.44 -24.14 -18.92
CA ASP A 72 7.84 -25.49 -19.35
C ASP A 72 9.20 -25.47 -20.09
N SER A 73 9.61 -24.33 -20.66
CA SER A 73 10.92 -24.17 -21.31
C SER A 73 12.09 -24.14 -20.32
N GLU A 74 11.83 -23.92 -19.03
CA GLU A 74 12.83 -23.71 -17.95
C GLU A 74 13.87 -22.62 -18.25
N ASN A 75 13.62 -21.76 -19.25
CA ASN A 75 14.54 -20.71 -19.67
C ASN A 75 14.19 -19.38 -18.95
N PRO A 76 15.07 -18.86 -18.07
CA PRO A 76 14.77 -17.68 -17.26
C PRO A 76 14.56 -16.40 -18.09
N GLU A 77 15.23 -16.25 -19.23
CA GLU A 77 15.11 -15.09 -20.12
C GLU A 77 13.72 -15.08 -20.78
N VAL A 78 13.26 -16.24 -21.24
CA VAL A 78 11.91 -16.44 -21.82
C VAL A 78 10.83 -16.22 -20.77
N ILE A 79 11.03 -16.74 -19.55
CA ILE A 79 10.09 -16.56 -18.43
C ILE A 79 9.99 -15.06 -18.10
N ASN A 80 11.11 -14.36 -17.91
CA ASN A 80 11.09 -12.93 -17.59
C ASN A 80 10.46 -12.10 -18.71
N SER A 81 10.81 -12.35 -19.97
CA SER A 81 10.21 -11.67 -21.12
C SER A 81 8.69 -11.90 -21.19
N THR A 82 8.24 -13.11 -20.87
CA THR A 82 6.81 -13.45 -20.78
C THR A 82 6.12 -12.68 -19.65
N LEU A 83 6.73 -12.62 -18.46
CA LEU A 83 6.18 -11.87 -17.31
C LEU A 83 6.10 -10.37 -17.61
N CYS A 84 7.14 -9.79 -18.22
CA CYS A 84 7.15 -8.39 -18.64
C CYS A 84 6.05 -8.07 -19.66
N ALA A 85 5.87 -8.92 -20.68
CA ALA A 85 4.78 -8.78 -21.65
C ALA A 85 3.40 -8.93 -20.98
N LEU A 86 3.27 -9.83 -20.02
CA LEU A 86 2.02 -10.05 -19.29
C LEU A 86 1.63 -8.79 -18.50
N LYS A 87 2.57 -8.11 -17.84
CA LYS A 87 2.32 -6.83 -17.13
C LYS A 87 1.66 -5.79 -18.03
N GLN A 88 2.05 -5.71 -19.29
CA GLN A 88 1.48 -4.76 -20.25
C GLN A 88 0.04 -5.11 -20.68
N ARG A 89 -0.35 -6.39 -20.61
CA ARG A 89 -1.69 -6.86 -20.99
C ARG A 89 -2.71 -6.81 -19.86
N ILE A 90 -2.27 -6.86 -18.60
CA ILE A 90 -3.15 -6.88 -17.42
C ILE A 90 -4.13 -5.69 -17.39
N PRO A 91 -3.74 -4.43 -17.66
CA PRO A 91 -4.66 -3.30 -17.60
C PRO A 91 -5.75 -3.30 -18.68
N VAL A 92 -5.62 -4.15 -19.70
CA VAL A 92 -6.54 -4.21 -20.83
C VAL A 92 -7.80 -5.00 -20.45
N LYS A 93 -8.99 -4.46 -20.74
CA LYS A 93 -10.28 -5.03 -20.29
C LYS A 93 -10.47 -6.48 -20.72
N GLU A 94 -10.05 -6.82 -21.93
CA GLU A 94 -10.14 -8.16 -22.51
C GLU A 94 -9.31 -9.20 -21.73
N PHE A 95 -8.35 -8.79 -20.90
CA PHE A 95 -7.62 -9.68 -20.02
C PHE A 95 -8.52 -10.26 -18.91
N GLU A 96 -9.59 -9.57 -18.52
CA GLU A 96 -10.50 -10.00 -17.45
C GLU A 96 -11.01 -11.43 -17.66
N SER A 97 -11.36 -11.80 -18.91
CA SER A 97 -11.88 -13.14 -19.24
C SER A 97 -10.87 -14.28 -19.05
N VAL A 98 -9.57 -13.97 -18.99
CA VAL A 98 -8.49 -14.96 -18.85
C VAL A 98 -7.65 -14.76 -17.58
N SER A 99 -7.96 -13.73 -16.78
CA SER A 99 -7.29 -13.40 -15.54
C SER A 99 -7.30 -14.55 -14.53
N ASN A 100 -8.45 -15.18 -14.29
CA ASN A 100 -8.61 -16.28 -13.32
C ASN A 100 -7.76 -17.52 -13.65
N PRO A 101 -7.84 -18.10 -14.87
CA PRO A 101 -6.99 -19.22 -15.25
C PRO A 101 -5.48 -18.92 -15.18
N ILE A 102 -5.07 -17.72 -15.59
CA ILE A 102 -3.67 -17.29 -15.53
C ILE A 102 -3.22 -17.16 -14.07
N LEU A 103 -3.97 -16.43 -13.24
CA LEU A 103 -3.66 -16.26 -11.82
C LEU A 103 -3.56 -17.61 -11.11
N SER A 104 -4.50 -18.53 -11.38
CA SER A 104 -4.50 -19.87 -10.79
C SER A 104 -3.26 -20.69 -11.17
N TYR A 105 -2.77 -20.53 -12.41
CA TYR A 105 -1.52 -21.16 -12.84
C TYR A 105 -0.30 -20.53 -12.15
N LEU A 106 -0.20 -19.20 -12.14
CA LEU A 106 0.90 -18.49 -11.49
C LEU A 106 0.99 -18.78 -9.98
N LEU A 107 -0.15 -18.88 -9.30
CA LEU A 107 -0.20 -19.24 -7.87
C LEU A 107 0.29 -20.68 -7.61
N ARG A 108 0.08 -21.62 -8.53
CA ARG A 108 0.65 -22.98 -8.40
C ARG A 108 2.17 -22.94 -8.46
N LEU A 109 2.73 -22.16 -9.40
CA LEU A 109 4.17 -21.98 -9.52
C LEU A 109 4.82 -21.38 -8.25
N MET A 110 4.05 -20.63 -7.44
CA MET A 110 4.54 -20.10 -6.16
C MET A 110 4.65 -21.17 -5.06
N VAL A 111 3.93 -22.29 -5.17
CA VAL A 111 4.01 -23.40 -4.21
C VAL A 111 5.21 -24.30 -4.52
N ASP A 112 5.52 -24.48 -5.80
CA ASP A 112 6.48 -25.48 -6.28
C ASP A 112 7.96 -25.04 -6.22
N GLY A 113 8.27 -23.83 -5.72
CA GLY A 113 9.65 -23.32 -5.69
C GLY A 113 9.84 -22.01 -4.92
N ASN A 114 10.99 -21.36 -5.11
CA ASN A 114 11.25 -19.99 -4.61
C ASN A 114 10.81 -18.99 -5.70
N PRO A 115 9.61 -18.41 -5.63
CA PRO A 115 9.05 -17.62 -6.72
C PRO A 115 9.88 -16.35 -6.97
N SER A 116 10.19 -16.04 -8.23
CA SER A 116 10.88 -14.79 -8.55
C SER A 116 10.07 -13.57 -8.13
N GLU A 117 10.74 -12.45 -7.86
CA GLU A 117 10.08 -11.19 -7.53
C GLU A 117 9.16 -10.74 -8.68
N ASP A 118 9.58 -10.95 -9.93
CA ASP A 118 8.78 -10.62 -11.12
C ASP A 118 7.47 -11.40 -11.21
N LEU A 119 7.49 -12.68 -10.85
CA LEU A 119 6.27 -13.49 -10.77
C LEU A 119 5.31 -12.90 -9.73
N ARG A 120 5.82 -12.55 -8.53
CA ARG A 120 5.01 -11.92 -7.47
C ARG A 120 4.46 -10.56 -7.92
N ARG A 121 5.25 -9.76 -8.63
CA ARG A 121 4.80 -8.49 -9.23
C ARG A 121 3.65 -8.72 -10.21
N VAL A 122 3.76 -9.70 -11.11
CA VAL A 122 2.67 -10.03 -12.05
C VAL A 122 1.41 -10.48 -11.31
N VAL A 123 1.53 -11.38 -10.33
CA VAL A 123 0.40 -11.84 -9.52
C VAL A 123 -0.27 -10.65 -8.82
N PHE A 124 0.51 -9.76 -8.22
CA PHE A 124 0.01 -8.54 -7.59
C PHE A 124 -0.72 -7.63 -8.58
N GLU A 125 -0.15 -7.42 -9.77
CA GLU A 125 -0.79 -6.62 -10.82
C GLU A 125 -2.16 -7.19 -11.22
N ILE A 126 -2.29 -8.51 -11.36
CA ILE A 126 -3.57 -9.15 -11.66
C ILE A 126 -4.58 -8.87 -10.54
N LEU A 127 -4.17 -9.06 -9.28
CA LEU A 127 -5.02 -8.83 -8.10
C LEU A 127 -5.49 -7.37 -7.98
N CYS A 128 -4.67 -6.39 -8.39
CA CYS A 128 -5.04 -4.98 -8.40
C CYS A 128 -6.06 -4.60 -9.46
N HIS A 129 -6.04 -5.27 -10.63
CA HIS A 129 -6.85 -4.86 -11.78
C HIS A 129 -8.13 -5.69 -11.94
N HIS A 130 -8.10 -6.94 -11.49
CA HIS A 130 -9.17 -7.91 -11.70
C HIS A 130 -9.61 -8.47 -10.36
N LYS A 131 -10.91 -8.74 -10.21
CA LYS A 131 -11.45 -9.40 -9.03
C LYS A 131 -11.55 -10.90 -9.31
N PRO A 132 -10.56 -11.71 -8.92
CA PRO A 132 -10.62 -13.13 -9.20
C PRO A 132 -11.69 -13.82 -8.37
N HIS A 133 -12.13 -14.98 -8.85
CA HIS A 133 -13.16 -15.80 -8.22
C HIS A 133 -12.73 -17.28 -8.23
N ASN A 134 -13.11 -18.02 -7.18
CA ASN A 134 -12.87 -19.47 -7.06
C ASN A 134 -11.39 -19.87 -7.22
N LEU A 135 -10.50 -19.23 -6.45
CA LEU A 135 -9.08 -19.61 -6.42
C LEU A 135 -8.86 -20.91 -5.63
N ASN A 136 -7.73 -21.56 -5.93
CA ASN A 136 -7.32 -22.91 -5.49
C ASN A 136 -7.32 -23.12 -3.96
N ASP A 137 -7.41 -24.39 -3.53
CA ASP A 137 -7.45 -24.82 -2.11
C ASP A 137 -6.14 -24.55 -1.32
N ASN A 138 -5.05 -24.14 -1.99
CA ASN A 138 -3.73 -23.96 -1.37
C ASN A 138 -3.42 -22.51 -0.93
N MET A 139 -4.41 -21.61 -0.87
CA MET A 139 -4.19 -20.18 -0.56
C MET A 139 -3.46 -19.97 0.77
N GLU A 140 -3.84 -20.71 1.81
CA GLU A 140 -3.20 -20.62 3.14
C GLU A 140 -1.70 -20.93 3.09
N THR A 141 -1.30 -21.97 2.34
CA THR A 141 0.11 -22.34 2.18
C THR A 141 0.89 -21.23 1.47
N ILE A 142 0.30 -20.64 0.43
CA ILE A 142 0.92 -19.55 -0.32
C ILE A 142 1.09 -18.31 0.57
N ILE A 143 0.05 -17.93 1.32
CA ILE A 143 0.10 -16.78 2.23
C ILE A 143 1.20 -16.98 3.27
N ASN A 144 1.29 -18.16 3.88
CA ASN A 144 2.34 -18.48 4.85
C ASN A 144 3.76 -18.40 4.26
N LEU A 145 3.95 -18.82 3.01
CA LEU A 145 5.23 -18.68 2.32
C LEU A 145 5.57 -17.18 2.11
N LEU A 146 4.61 -16.38 1.67
CA LEU A 146 4.80 -14.95 1.43
C LEU A 146 5.09 -14.16 2.72
N LEU A 147 4.42 -14.51 3.82
CA LEU A 147 4.66 -13.92 5.13
C LEU A 147 6.08 -14.22 5.64
N LYS A 148 6.60 -15.44 5.39
CA LYS A 148 7.97 -15.79 5.77
C LYS A 148 9.02 -14.99 5.00
N GLU A 149 8.80 -14.74 3.70
CA GLU A 149 9.71 -13.91 2.90
C GLU A 149 9.70 -12.45 3.35
N GLY A 150 8.51 -11.90 3.61
CA GLY A 150 8.38 -10.59 4.23
C GLY A 150 8.73 -9.38 3.36
N THR A 151 8.96 -9.54 2.06
CA THR A 151 9.18 -8.39 1.16
C THR A 151 7.86 -7.65 0.93
N ILE A 152 7.94 -6.36 0.58
CA ILE A 152 6.74 -5.55 0.31
C ILE A 152 5.83 -6.18 -0.74
N ILE A 153 6.41 -6.74 -1.82
CA ILE A 153 5.60 -7.39 -2.86
C ILE A 153 4.95 -8.69 -2.37
N SER A 154 5.64 -9.47 -1.52
CA SER A 154 5.07 -10.68 -0.95
C SER A 154 3.90 -10.36 -0.02
N ILE A 155 4.04 -9.33 0.82
CA ILE A 155 2.95 -8.83 1.67
C ILE A 155 1.80 -8.26 0.83
N ALA A 156 2.10 -7.57 -0.27
CA ALA A 156 1.09 -7.03 -1.17
C ALA A 156 0.27 -8.12 -1.89
N VAL A 157 0.91 -9.22 -2.31
CA VAL A 157 0.21 -10.40 -2.83
C VAL A 157 -0.63 -11.06 -1.71
N ALA A 158 -0.08 -11.19 -0.50
CA ALA A 158 -0.82 -11.75 0.63
C ALA A 158 -2.08 -10.94 0.96
N CYS A 159 -2.03 -9.60 0.91
CA CYS A 159 -3.21 -8.73 1.03
C CYS A 159 -4.29 -9.10 0.01
N GLY A 160 -3.90 -9.27 -1.26
CA GLY A 160 -4.84 -9.66 -2.32
C GLY A 160 -5.45 -11.03 -2.10
N LEU A 161 -4.65 -12.03 -1.69
CA LEU A 161 -5.17 -13.38 -1.42
C LEU A 161 -6.10 -13.42 -0.20
N LEU A 162 -5.75 -12.75 0.89
CA LEU A 162 -6.61 -12.62 2.08
C LEU A 162 -7.93 -11.91 1.77
N SER A 163 -7.96 -10.99 0.80
CA SER A 163 -9.20 -10.32 0.40
C SER A 163 -10.21 -11.26 -0.27
N LEU A 164 -9.75 -12.41 -0.77
CA LEU A 164 -10.53 -13.40 -1.50
C LEU A 164 -10.96 -14.57 -0.61
N ASP A 165 -10.18 -14.85 0.43
CA ASP A 165 -10.45 -15.90 1.39
C ASP A 165 -11.27 -15.36 2.59
N GLN A 166 -12.53 -15.79 2.69
CA GLN A 166 -13.42 -15.32 3.74
C GLN A 166 -13.19 -16.03 5.08
N GLU A 167 -12.46 -17.16 5.09
CA GLU A 167 -12.19 -17.99 6.26
C GLU A 167 -10.75 -17.84 6.78
N SER A 168 -9.99 -16.88 6.25
CA SER A 168 -8.58 -16.70 6.61
C SER A 168 -8.35 -16.58 8.12
N GLU A 169 -7.26 -17.18 8.57
CA GLU A 169 -6.85 -17.13 9.97
C GLU A 169 -6.61 -15.69 10.43
N LYS A 170 -7.22 -15.34 11.57
CA LYS A 170 -7.09 -14.00 12.19
C LYS A 170 -5.64 -13.56 12.37
N GLN A 171 -4.76 -14.51 12.71
CA GLN A 171 -3.34 -14.25 12.92
C GLN A 171 -2.63 -13.79 11.64
N MET A 172 -2.96 -14.36 10.48
CA MET A 172 -2.38 -13.96 9.19
C MET A 172 -2.78 -12.54 8.80
N ILE A 173 -4.06 -12.20 9.00
CA ILE A 173 -4.58 -10.86 8.75
C ILE A 173 -3.85 -9.85 9.64
N GLU A 174 -3.69 -10.15 10.92
CA GLU A 174 -2.96 -9.26 11.83
C GLU A 174 -1.50 -9.08 11.43
N GLU A 175 -0.80 -10.16 11.07
CA GLU A 175 0.59 -10.09 10.64
C GLU A 175 0.75 -9.25 9.36
N VAL A 176 -0.12 -9.44 8.36
CA VAL A 176 -0.12 -8.63 7.13
C VAL A 176 -0.34 -7.15 7.45
N VAL A 177 -1.31 -6.82 8.31
CA VAL A 177 -1.61 -5.42 8.66
C VAL A 177 -0.45 -4.78 9.42
N VAL A 178 0.19 -5.51 10.33
CA VAL A 178 1.38 -5.03 11.06
C VAL A 178 2.52 -4.73 10.10
N ARG A 179 2.83 -5.64 9.16
CA ARG A 179 3.89 -5.41 8.17
C ARG A 179 3.53 -4.32 7.17
N LEU A 180 2.27 -4.22 6.76
CA LEU A 180 1.82 -3.13 5.90
C LEU A 180 2.04 -1.77 6.56
N ARG A 181 1.80 -1.67 7.88
CA ARG A 181 2.07 -0.45 8.65
C ARG A 181 3.56 -0.06 8.65
N THR A 182 4.48 -1.02 8.72
CA THR A 182 5.91 -0.69 8.67
C THR A 182 6.38 -0.19 7.29
N PHE A 183 5.64 -0.53 6.22
CA PHE A 183 6.01 -0.11 4.86
C PHE A 183 5.50 1.28 4.46
N ILE A 184 4.64 1.90 5.28
CA ILE A 184 4.11 3.24 5.02
C ILE A 184 4.86 4.33 5.81
N GLU A 185 5.84 3.96 6.63
CA GLU A 185 6.67 4.92 7.32
C GLU A 185 7.47 5.76 6.31
N PRO A 186 7.60 7.08 6.53
CA PRO A 186 8.40 7.94 5.67
C PRO A 186 9.81 7.38 5.51
N SER A 187 10.18 7.06 4.27
CA SER A 187 11.45 6.42 3.93
C SER A 187 11.90 6.90 2.56
N GLU A 188 13.18 6.68 2.20
CA GLU A 188 13.68 7.05 0.87
C GLU A 188 13.04 6.24 -0.27
N TYR A 189 12.34 5.15 0.04
CA TYR A 189 11.81 4.19 -0.94
C TYR A 189 10.34 4.46 -1.30
N GLU A 190 10.11 5.43 -2.17
CA GLU A 190 8.76 5.79 -2.67
C GLU A 190 8.01 4.59 -3.29
N GLU A 191 8.72 3.69 -3.98
CA GLU A 191 8.14 2.47 -4.58
C GLU A 191 7.49 1.57 -3.51
N THR A 192 8.09 1.45 -2.33
CA THR A 192 7.56 0.65 -1.22
C THR A 192 6.21 1.18 -0.75
N ARG A 193 6.11 2.51 -0.55
CA ARG A 193 4.86 3.15 -0.12
C ARG A 193 3.78 3.11 -1.20
N LEU A 194 4.18 3.23 -2.47
CA LEU A 194 3.27 3.05 -3.60
C LEU A 194 2.69 1.63 -3.66
N ILE A 195 3.52 0.60 -3.50
CA ILE A 195 3.05 -0.79 -3.44
C ILE A 195 2.16 -1.00 -2.21
N ALA A 196 2.51 -0.44 -1.05
CA ALA A 196 1.70 -0.51 0.17
C ALA A 196 0.31 0.12 -0.04
N SER A 197 0.23 1.26 -0.74
CA SER A 197 -1.03 1.92 -1.08
C SER A 197 -1.95 1.08 -1.97
N ARG A 198 -1.36 0.41 -2.96
CA ARG A 198 -2.05 -0.56 -3.81
C ARG A 198 -2.52 -1.79 -3.03
N ALA A 199 -1.67 -2.32 -2.15
CA ALA A 199 -1.99 -3.46 -1.30
C ALA A 199 -3.12 -3.13 -0.31
N LEU A 200 -3.11 -1.94 0.27
CA LEU A 200 -4.16 -1.44 1.15
C LEU A 200 -5.52 -1.42 0.44
N SER A 201 -5.53 -1.01 -0.84
CA SER A 201 -6.76 -0.99 -1.65
C SER A 201 -7.38 -2.38 -1.83
N LEU A 202 -6.60 -3.46 -1.76
CA LEU A 202 -7.12 -4.84 -1.78
C LEU A 202 -7.76 -5.22 -0.44
N MET A 203 -7.28 -4.65 0.66
CA MET A 203 -7.76 -4.93 2.03
C MET A 203 -9.05 -4.17 2.40
N TYR A 204 -9.62 -3.35 1.51
CA TYR A 204 -10.81 -2.55 1.81
C TYR A 204 -12.00 -3.38 2.34
N ILE A 205 -12.11 -4.65 1.89
CA ILE A 205 -13.19 -5.55 2.30
C ILE A 205 -13.23 -5.77 3.82
N PHE A 206 -12.09 -5.68 4.52
CA PHE A 206 -12.05 -5.82 5.98
C PHE A 206 -12.64 -4.60 6.71
N ILE A 207 -12.71 -3.43 6.05
CA ILE A 207 -13.40 -2.24 6.56
C ILE A 207 -14.86 -2.22 6.13
N SER A 208 -15.15 -2.45 4.85
CA SER A 208 -16.48 -2.28 4.26
C SER A 208 -17.48 -3.38 4.62
N ARG A 209 -17.08 -4.42 5.36
CA ARG A 209 -18.03 -5.45 5.85
C ARG A 209 -19.07 -4.77 6.76
N PRO A 210 -20.37 -4.86 6.47
CA PRO A 210 -21.39 -4.24 7.30
C PRO A 210 -21.33 -4.75 8.74
N ILE A 211 -21.72 -3.87 9.67
CA ILE A 211 -21.87 -4.19 11.09
C ILE A 211 -23.06 -5.15 11.24
N ASN A 212 -22.85 -6.44 11.06
CA ASN A 212 -23.77 -7.46 11.58
C ASN A 212 -23.40 -7.68 13.05
N ASP A 213 -24.39 -7.58 13.94
CA ASP A 213 -24.22 -7.42 15.39
C ASP A 213 -23.39 -8.51 16.11
N GLU A 214 -23.18 -9.69 15.51
CA GLU A 214 -22.43 -10.78 16.16
C GLU A 214 -20.90 -10.72 15.91
N ASP A 215 -20.44 -10.22 14.75
CA ASP A 215 -19.01 -10.15 14.40
C ASP A 215 -18.40 -8.75 14.56
N ALA A 216 -19.22 -7.69 14.47
CA ALA A 216 -18.76 -6.30 14.53
C ALA A 216 -18.33 -5.87 15.94
N SER A 217 -18.80 -6.55 16.98
CA SER A 217 -18.30 -6.40 18.35
C SER A 217 -17.01 -7.18 18.62
N SER A 218 -16.47 -7.93 17.65
CA SER A 218 -15.20 -8.63 17.84
C SER A 218 -14.06 -7.60 18.00
N PRO A 219 -13.33 -7.61 19.15
CA PRO A 219 -12.20 -6.71 19.36
C PRO A 219 -11.15 -6.82 18.25
N PHE A 220 -11.02 -8.02 17.67
CA PHE A 220 -10.14 -8.28 16.54
C PHE A 220 -10.54 -7.47 15.30
N VAL A 221 -11.82 -7.54 14.87
CA VAL A 221 -12.30 -6.84 13.67
C VAL A 221 -12.14 -5.34 13.83
N ASN A 222 -12.52 -4.78 14.98
CA ASN A 222 -12.39 -3.34 15.23
C ASN A 222 -10.92 -2.88 15.27
N SER A 223 -10.02 -3.71 15.80
CA SER A 223 -8.58 -3.45 15.77
C SER A 223 -8.05 -3.41 14.33
N ILE A 224 -8.39 -4.41 13.50
CA ILE A 224 -7.97 -4.46 12.10
C ILE A 224 -8.52 -3.26 11.31
N ARG A 225 -9.80 -2.92 11.48
CA ARG A 225 -10.40 -1.75 10.81
C ARG A 225 -9.69 -0.45 11.17
N SER A 226 -9.43 -0.24 12.46
CA SER A 226 -8.75 0.96 12.95
C SER A 226 -7.32 1.06 12.39
N LYS A 227 -6.57 -0.05 12.39
CA LYS A 227 -5.21 -0.09 11.82
C LYS A 227 -5.23 0.19 10.30
N LEU A 228 -6.14 -0.43 9.54
CA LEU A 228 -6.25 -0.19 8.10
C LEU A 228 -6.67 1.25 7.78
N TRP A 229 -7.58 1.82 8.58
CA TRP A 229 -7.95 3.23 8.48
C TRP A 229 -6.74 4.13 8.72
N GLU A 230 -5.97 3.89 9.78
CA GLU A 230 -4.76 4.65 10.11
C GLU A 230 -3.74 4.60 8.97
N ILE A 231 -3.49 3.41 8.41
CA ILE A 231 -2.60 3.23 7.27
C ILE A 231 -3.09 4.06 6.07
N GLY A 232 -4.39 4.04 5.79
CA GLY A 232 -4.99 4.82 4.70
C GLY A 232 -4.89 6.33 4.90
N ILE A 233 -5.06 6.82 6.13
CA ILE A 233 -4.87 8.23 6.45
C ILE A 233 -3.41 8.64 6.23
N THR A 234 -2.45 7.87 6.76
CA THR A 234 -1.03 8.17 6.61
C THR A 234 -0.63 8.25 5.14
N LEU A 235 -1.12 7.34 4.29
CA LEU A 235 -0.85 7.36 2.85
C LEU A 235 -1.56 8.50 2.09
N LEU A 236 -2.71 8.97 2.57
CA LEU A 236 -3.37 10.17 2.02
C LEU A 236 -2.63 11.46 2.40
N GLU A 237 -1.85 11.42 3.47
CA GLU A 237 -1.00 12.51 3.96
C GLU A 237 0.45 12.44 3.45
N ASP A 238 0.77 11.43 2.64
CA ASP A 238 2.11 11.20 2.09
C ASP A 238 2.64 12.42 1.30
N GLU A 239 3.93 12.69 1.44
CA GLU A 239 4.60 13.77 0.72
C GLU A 239 4.56 13.56 -0.80
N ASN A 240 4.58 12.31 -1.26
CA ASN A 240 4.58 11.98 -2.68
C ASN A 240 3.15 12.03 -3.25
N PRO A 241 2.86 12.90 -4.24
CA PRO A 241 1.53 13.02 -4.84
C PRO A 241 1.03 11.72 -5.50
N ILE A 242 1.92 10.89 -6.04
CA ILE A 242 1.57 9.62 -6.70
C ILE A 242 1.04 8.63 -5.65
N VAL A 243 1.71 8.53 -4.50
CA VAL A 243 1.27 7.67 -3.38
C VAL A 243 -0.08 8.12 -2.88
N ARG A 244 -0.29 9.45 -2.71
CA ARG A 244 -1.58 10.02 -2.31
C ARG A 244 -2.70 9.71 -3.29
N VAL A 245 -2.45 9.88 -4.59
CA VAL A 245 -3.44 9.56 -5.64
C VAL A 245 -3.80 8.08 -5.59
N GLU A 246 -2.84 7.20 -5.40
CA GLU A 246 -3.11 5.77 -5.31
C GLU A 246 -3.94 5.43 -4.05
N ALA A 247 -3.67 6.09 -2.92
CA ALA A 247 -4.39 5.89 -1.66
C ALA A 247 -5.88 6.29 -1.76
N THR A 248 -6.23 7.14 -2.72
CA THR A 248 -7.63 7.50 -2.98
C THR A 248 -8.49 6.33 -3.41
N LYS A 249 -7.91 5.26 -3.99
CA LYS A 249 -8.68 4.07 -4.38
C LYS A 249 -9.23 3.35 -3.16
N PHE A 250 -8.38 3.11 -2.15
CA PHE A 250 -8.80 2.58 -0.86
C PHE A 250 -9.85 3.49 -0.21
N ALA A 251 -9.55 4.79 -0.08
CA ALA A 251 -10.45 5.72 0.59
C ALA A 251 -11.81 5.80 -0.12
N SER A 252 -11.83 5.79 -1.45
CA SER A 252 -13.06 5.82 -2.25
C SER A 252 -13.90 4.57 -2.06
N SER A 253 -13.27 3.39 -1.90
CA SER A 253 -13.97 2.15 -1.55
C SER A 253 -14.58 2.22 -0.15
N VAL A 254 -13.87 2.78 0.84
CA VAL A 254 -14.37 2.91 2.22
C VAL A 254 -15.55 3.88 2.32
N ILE A 255 -15.52 5.00 1.59
CA ILE A 255 -16.58 6.02 1.58
C ILE A 255 -17.69 5.74 0.54
N GLU A 256 -17.64 4.58 -0.13
CA GLU A 256 -18.60 4.16 -1.16
C GLU A 256 -18.73 5.17 -2.33
N ALA A 257 -17.64 5.83 -2.71
CA ALA A 257 -17.62 6.72 -3.86
C ALA A 257 -17.54 5.91 -5.16
N SER A 258 -18.31 6.32 -6.17
CA SER A 258 -18.34 5.63 -7.48
C SER A 258 -17.03 5.73 -8.26
N HIS A 259 -16.19 6.73 -7.96
CA HIS A 259 -14.91 6.97 -8.63
C HIS A 259 -13.90 7.51 -7.62
N PRO A 260 -12.59 7.26 -7.83
CA PRO A 260 -11.52 7.88 -7.06
C PRO A 260 -11.68 9.40 -6.98
N GLN A 261 -11.83 9.93 -5.76
CA GLN A 261 -11.91 11.38 -5.55
C GLN A 261 -10.52 11.99 -5.38
N ASN A 262 -10.42 13.32 -5.46
CA ASN A 262 -9.17 14.00 -5.13
C ASN A 262 -8.73 13.64 -3.69
N PRO A 263 -7.42 13.41 -3.44
CA PRO A 263 -6.88 13.06 -2.10
C PRO A 263 -7.40 13.94 -0.96
N TYR A 264 -7.56 15.25 -1.16
CA TYR A 264 -8.06 16.16 -0.15
C TYR A 264 -9.52 15.90 0.26
N ILE A 265 -10.35 15.49 -0.70
CA ILE A 265 -11.75 15.15 -0.45
C ILE A 265 -11.82 13.80 0.27
N CYS A 266 -11.00 12.83 -0.16
CA CYS A 266 -10.85 11.55 0.51
C CYS A 266 -10.43 11.72 1.97
N LEU A 267 -9.38 12.49 2.25
CA LEU A 267 -8.89 12.75 3.61
C LEU A 267 -9.98 13.36 4.49
N ARG A 268 -10.69 14.38 3.98
CA ARG A 268 -11.80 15.01 4.70
C ARG A 268 -12.91 14.02 5.04
N LYS A 269 -13.33 13.19 4.08
CA LYS A 269 -14.43 12.23 4.30
C LYS A 269 -14.01 11.05 5.17
N MET A 270 -12.76 10.60 5.07
CA MET A 270 -12.20 9.56 5.92
C MET A 270 -12.04 10.02 7.38
N MET A 271 -12.09 11.32 7.65
CA MET A 271 -12.08 11.91 8.99
C MET A 271 -13.48 12.35 9.48
N ASP A 272 -14.50 12.25 8.62
CA ASP A 272 -15.86 12.72 8.93
C ASP A 272 -16.62 11.64 9.73
N PRO A 273 -17.02 11.91 10.99
CA PRO A 273 -17.75 10.94 11.79
C PRO A 273 -19.05 10.45 11.15
N THR A 274 -19.72 11.30 10.35
CA THR A 274 -20.98 10.95 9.67
C THR A 274 -20.80 9.92 8.56
N ILE A 275 -19.60 9.85 7.98
CA ILE A 275 -19.23 8.85 6.99
C ILE A 275 -18.74 7.58 7.69
N LEU A 276 -17.88 7.74 8.71
CA LEU A 276 -17.28 6.63 9.42
C LEU A 276 -18.27 5.76 10.20
N ILE A 277 -19.39 6.34 10.67
CA ILE A 277 -20.42 5.59 11.43
C ILE A 277 -21.05 4.42 10.66
N ARG A 278 -20.88 4.37 9.34
CA ARG A 278 -21.30 3.23 8.52
C ARG A 278 -20.43 1.98 8.72
N ASN A 279 -19.13 2.20 8.99
CA ASN A 279 -18.12 1.16 9.02
C ASN A 279 -17.53 0.92 10.43
N PHE A 280 -17.73 1.88 11.35
CA PHE A 280 -17.11 1.89 12.68
C PHE A 280 -18.14 2.17 13.77
N HIS A 281 -17.98 1.53 14.93
CA HIS A 281 -18.69 1.98 16.12
C HIS A 281 -18.15 3.33 16.59
N VAL A 282 -19.00 4.13 17.24
CA VAL A 282 -18.65 5.49 17.70
C VAL A 282 -17.38 5.51 18.55
N ARG A 283 -17.15 4.50 19.40
CA ARG A 283 -15.92 4.39 20.20
C ARG A 283 -14.67 4.21 19.34
N ASP A 284 -14.75 3.42 18.29
CA ASP A 284 -13.63 3.19 17.36
C ASP A 284 -13.35 4.44 16.54
N ILE A 285 -14.39 5.18 16.13
CA ILE A 285 -14.24 6.50 15.48
C ILE A 285 -13.48 7.44 16.41
N VAL A 286 -13.89 7.54 17.68
CA VAL A 286 -13.21 8.38 18.66
C VAL A 286 -11.75 7.99 18.80
N ASN A 287 -11.44 6.69 18.91
CA ASN A 287 -10.06 6.22 19.02
C ASN A 287 -9.22 6.54 17.77
N CYS A 288 -9.79 6.33 16.57
CA CYS A 288 -9.16 6.68 15.31
C CYS A 288 -8.83 8.18 15.23
N LEU A 289 -9.79 9.05 15.58
CA LEU A 289 -9.56 10.49 15.56
C LEU A 289 -8.58 10.94 16.67
N LEU A 290 -8.63 10.32 17.86
CA LEU A 290 -7.70 10.61 18.95
C LEU A 290 -6.27 10.18 18.61
N SER A 291 -6.06 9.04 17.95
CA SER A 291 -4.72 8.58 17.57
C SER A 291 -4.00 9.56 16.64
N ARG A 292 -4.74 10.33 15.83
CA ARG A 292 -4.16 11.43 15.02
C ARG A 292 -3.61 12.59 15.84
N LEU A 293 -4.06 12.73 17.08
CA LEU A 293 -3.60 13.76 17.99
C LEU A 293 -2.44 13.27 18.88
N GLU A 294 -2.09 11.99 18.84
CA GLU A 294 -1.02 11.42 19.66
C GLU A 294 0.37 11.69 19.08
N CYS A 295 1.32 12.00 19.96
CA CYS A 295 2.73 12.09 19.59
C CYS A 295 3.37 10.72 19.69
N SER A 296 4.16 10.34 18.68
CA SER A 296 4.94 9.10 18.71
C SER A 296 6.05 9.19 19.76
N GLN A 297 6.60 8.04 20.16
CA GLN A 297 7.75 8.03 21.08
C GLN A 297 8.97 8.70 20.47
N GLU A 298 9.18 8.55 19.15
CA GLU A 298 10.28 9.18 18.42
C GLU A 298 10.12 10.71 18.37
N GLU A 299 8.91 11.19 18.10
CA GLU A 299 8.56 12.62 18.16
C GLU A 299 8.79 13.22 19.56
N LEU A 300 8.53 12.45 20.62
CA LEU A 300 8.77 12.91 21.98
C LEU A 300 10.25 12.80 22.39
N ALA A 301 10.98 11.80 21.88
CA ALA A 301 12.40 11.62 22.12
C ALA A 301 13.23 12.68 21.40
N SER A 302 12.77 13.19 20.25
CA SER A 302 13.42 14.32 19.58
C SER A 302 13.44 15.56 20.47
N LEU A 303 12.45 15.74 21.37
CA LEU A 303 12.43 16.83 22.36
C LEU A 303 13.54 16.73 23.42
N GLU A 304 14.18 15.57 23.58
CA GLU A 304 15.20 15.30 24.61
C GLU A 304 16.63 15.26 24.05
N ASN A 305 16.80 14.97 22.76
CA ASN A 305 18.10 14.63 22.16
C ASN A 305 18.90 15.81 21.58
N ASP A 306 18.49 17.07 21.82
CA ASP A 306 19.24 18.25 21.33
C ASP A 306 20.62 18.41 21.99
N ASP A 307 20.88 17.73 23.11
CA ASP A 307 22.23 17.65 23.71
C ASP A 307 23.21 16.83 22.85
N ALA A 308 22.75 15.99 21.91
CA ALA A 308 23.61 15.17 21.04
C ALA A 308 24.14 15.91 19.80
N VAL A 309 23.58 17.09 19.47
CA VAL A 309 24.14 17.99 18.43
C VAL A 309 25.40 18.70 18.94
N HIS A 310 25.70 18.61 20.24
CA HIS A 310 26.88 19.24 20.84
C HIS A 310 28.16 18.39 20.81
N GLU A 311 28.12 17.10 20.43
CA GLU A 311 29.34 16.26 20.51
C GLU A 311 30.32 16.41 19.33
N ASN A 312 29.92 16.96 18.17
CA ASN A 312 30.77 16.94 16.97
C ASN A 312 31.10 18.30 16.32
N ASN A 313 30.84 19.45 16.96
CA ASN A 313 31.29 20.79 16.51
C ASN A 313 30.99 21.19 15.04
N GLU A 314 30.16 20.43 14.31
CA GLU A 314 29.64 20.82 13.00
C GLU A 314 28.19 21.28 13.20
N GLU A 315 28.00 22.59 13.24
CA GLU A 315 26.67 23.23 13.20
C GLU A 315 26.02 22.95 11.83
N ILE A 316 25.51 21.75 11.61
CA ILE A 316 24.63 21.47 10.47
C ILE A 316 23.25 21.99 10.87
N TYR A 317 23.00 23.26 10.57
CA TYR A 317 21.65 23.80 10.50
C TYR A 317 20.91 23.07 9.38
N LEU A 318 20.25 21.95 9.73
CA LEU A 318 19.27 21.34 8.83
C LEU A 318 18.13 22.35 8.68
N ASN A 319 18.11 23.01 7.53
CA ASN A 319 16.98 23.84 7.16
C ASN A 319 15.72 22.95 7.19
N PRO A 320 14.62 23.32 7.87
CA PRO A 320 13.37 22.55 7.80
C PRO A 320 12.81 22.39 6.38
N PHE A 321 13.37 23.13 5.42
CA PHE A 321 13.10 23.09 3.99
C PHE A 321 14.28 22.50 3.17
N SER A 322 15.29 21.87 3.78
CA SER A 322 16.39 21.20 3.02
C SER A 322 16.02 19.81 2.53
N ASN A 323 14.93 19.22 3.01
CA ASN A 323 14.29 18.12 2.30
C ASN A 323 13.67 18.69 1.01
N SER A 324 14.00 18.07 -0.12
CA SER A 324 13.59 18.52 -1.45
C SER A 324 12.07 18.39 -1.72
N SER A 325 11.31 17.80 -0.79
CA SER A 325 9.86 17.65 -0.86
C SER A 325 9.14 18.91 -0.33
N GLU A 326 8.70 19.78 -1.25
CA GLU A 326 7.74 20.84 -0.90
C GLU A 326 6.49 20.23 -0.25
N ASN A 327 6.10 20.70 0.95
CA ASN A 327 4.83 20.40 1.64
C ASN A 327 4.69 19.08 2.42
N GLU A 328 5.78 18.40 2.82
CA GLU A 328 5.75 17.16 3.64
C GLU A 328 4.86 17.24 4.91
N TYR A 329 4.59 18.44 5.42
CA TYR A 329 3.89 18.65 6.71
C TYR A 329 2.50 19.28 6.58
N ALA A 330 2.16 19.85 5.43
CA ALA A 330 0.89 20.55 5.24
C ALA A 330 -0.30 19.58 5.36
N GLU A 331 -0.14 18.35 4.86
CA GLU A 331 -1.19 17.33 4.89
C GLU A 331 -1.41 16.75 6.29
N PRO A 332 -0.37 16.34 7.05
CA PRO A 332 -0.54 15.94 8.45
C PRO A 332 -1.22 17.01 9.33
N ILE A 333 -0.88 18.30 9.16
CA ILE A 333 -1.52 19.40 9.92
C ILE A 333 -3.02 19.50 9.59
N LYS A 334 -3.38 19.30 8.32
CA LYS A 334 -4.76 19.26 7.88
C LYS A 334 -5.51 18.08 8.49
N GLY A 335 -4.89 16.90 8.52
CA GLY A 335 -5.41 15.72 9.20
C GLY A 335 -5.71 15.95 10.67
N ILE A 336 -4.76 16.55 11.41
CA ILE A 336 -4.95 16.92 12.83
C ILE A 336 -6.14 17.88 12.99
N THR A 337 -6.24 18.88 12.11
CA THR A 337 -7.34 19.86 12.18
C THR A 337 -8.70 19.20 11.94
N LEU A 338 -8.79 18.32 10.94
CA LEU A 338 -10.01 17.54 10.66
C LEU A 338 -10.37 16.59 11.82
N ALA A 339 -9.38 15.96 12.44
CA ALA A 339 -9.60 15.08 13.58
C ALA A 339 -10.19 15.84 14.78
N VAL A 340 -9.68 17.04 15.06
CA VAL A 340 -10.26 17.93 16.09
C VAL A 340 -11.69 18.31 15.76
N GLU A 341 -11.97 18.74 14.52
CA GLU A 341 -13.33 19.08 14.08
C GLU A 341 -14.30 17.91 14.26
N GLY A 342 -13.88 16.69 13.87
CA GLY A 342 -14.65 15.47 14.04
C GLY A 342 -14.94 15.14 15.50
N LEU A 343 -13.92 15.19 16.37
CA LEU A 343 -14.06 14.95 17.81
C LEU A 343 -14.98 15.98 18.47
N LEU A 344 -14.81 17.26 18.16
CA LEU A 344 -15.66 18.33 18.71
C LEU A 344 -17.11 18.19 18.25
N SER A 345 -17.34 17.77 17.00
CA SER A 345 -18.67 17.47 16.46
C SER A 345 -19.33 16.30 17.21
N LEU A 346 -18.59 15.23 17.46
CA LEU A 346 -19.09 14.07 18.22
C LEU A 346 -19.41 14.43 19.68
N ILE A 347 -18.54 15.19 20.36
CA ILE A 347 -18.77 15.66 21.73
C ILE A 347 -20.05 16.50 21.83
N GLN A 348 -20.32 17.33 20.82
CA GLN A 348 -21.53 18.15 20.77
C GLN A 348 -22.80 17.33 20.50
N SER A 349 -22.67 16.26 19.72
CA SER A 349 -23.80 15.46 19.24
C SER A 349 -24.22 14.37 20.22
N ASP A 350 -23.30 13.82 21.03
CA ASP A 350 -23.57 12.72 21.96
C ASP A 350 -22.82 12.91 23.31
N PRO A 351 -23.54 13.17 24.41
CA PRO A 351 -22.93 13.31 25.75
C PRO A 351 -22.18 12.05 26.23
N SER A 352 -22.53 10.87 25.74
CA SER A 352 -21.85 9.62 26.10
C SER A 352 -20.43 9.55 25.53
N VAL A 353 -20.20 10.20 24.37
CA VAL A 353 -18.86 10.36 23.78
C VAL A 353 -17.98 11.21 24.69
N SER A 354 -18.54 12.28 25.27
CA SER A 354 -17.79 13.14 26.20
C SER A 354 -17.26 12.36 27.40
N ARG A 355 -18.06 11.44 27.95
CA ARG A 355 -17.61 10.57 29.06
C ARG A 355 -16.54 9.59 28.59
N TYR A 356 -16.72 8.97 27.43
CA TYR A 356 -15.73 8.04 26.89
C TYR A 356 -14.38 8.70 26.64
N ILE A 357 -14.35 9.88 26.00
CA ILE A 357 -13.12 10.63 25.77
C ILE A 357 -12.45 11.00 27.08
N GLU A 358 -13.22 11.36 28.10
CA GLU A 358 -12.65 11.61 29.43
C GLU A 358 -12.00 10.36 30.01
N ASP A 359 -12.64 9.20 29.94
CA ASP A 359 -12.07 7.95 30.45
C ASP A 359 -10.77 7.57 29.72
N VAL A 360 -10.65 7.89 28.43
CA VAL A 360 -9.44 7.65 27.62
C VAL A 360 -8.35 8.69 27.88
N ILE A 361 -8.69 9.99 27.95
CA ILE A 361 -7.71 11.08 28.09
C ILE A 361 -7.31 11.32 29.55
N ALA A 362 -8.19 11.12 30.52
CA ALA A 362 -7.92 11.43 31.93
C ALA A 362 -6.71 10.69 32.51
N PRO A 363 -6.48 9.38 32.23
CA PRO A 363 -5.26 8.68 32.62
C PRO A 363 -3.99 9.36 32.07
N ASP A 364 -4.09 9.93 30.87
CA ASP A 364 -2.98 10.53 30.13
C ASP A 364 -2.73 12.01 30.45
N MET A 365 -3.61 12.68 31.19
CA MET A 365 -3.51 14.15 31.41
C MET A 365 -2.19 14.57 32.05
N LYS A 366 -1.67 13.79 33.01
CA LYS A 366 -0.35 14.06 33.61
C LYS A 366 0.79 13.87 32.60
N ALA A 367 0.68 12.87 31.73
CA ALA A 367 1.66 12.63 30.68
C ALA A 367 1.61 13.76 29.64
N LEU A 368 0.41 14.20 29.26
CA LEU A 368 0.19 15.31 28.34
C LEU A 368 0.74 16.63 28.90
N GLU A 369 0.51 16.91 30.19
CA GLU A 369 1.12 18.05 30.89
C GLU A 369 2.64 17.96 30.86
N LYS A 370 3.23 16.80 31.17
CA LYS A 370 4.68 16.60 31.10
C LYS A 370 5.23 16.83 29.69
N GLN A 371 4.56 16.31 28.66
CA GLN A 371 4.93 16.52 27.25
C GLN A 371 4.86 18.00 26.86
N GLY A 372 3.80 18.70 27.30
CA GLY A 372 3.66 20.14 27.08
C GLY A 372 4.76 20.96 27.75
N HIS A 373 5.13 20.63 28.99
CA HIS A 373 6.24 21.29 29.68
C HIS A 373 7.57 21.07 28.94
N LYS A 374 7.86 19.83 28.51
CA LYS A 374 9.06 19.55 27.70
C LYS A 374 9.13 20.38 26.44
N LEU A 375 8.02 20.51 25.69
CA LEU A 375 8.00 21.33 24.48
C LEU A 375 8.25 22.81 24.79
N VAL A 376 7.72 23.33 25.90
CA VAL A 376 7.95 24.72 26.34
C VAL A 376 9.39 24.94 26.79
N GLU A 377 9.96 24.02 27.59
CA GLU A 377 11.36 24.05 28.02
C GLU A 377 12.29 24.04 26.80
N PHE A 378 12.04 23.11 25.87
CA PHE A 378 12.75 23.03 24.60
C PHE A 378 12.68 24.35 23.82
N SER A 379 11.48 24.90 23.66
CA SER A 379 11.28 26.16 22.93
C SER A 379 12.06 27.30 23.59
N ALA A 380 12.11 27.33 24.93
CA ALA A 380 12.82 28.34 25.72
C ALA A 380 14.36 28.20 25.66
N SER A 381 14.90 26.97 25.65
CA SER A 381 16.35 26.73 25.52
C SER A 381 16.87 27.00 24.11
N SER A 382 16.06 26.73 23.09
CA SER A 382 16.46 26.80 21.68
C SER A 382 16.25 28.19 21.04
N PHE A 383 15.70 29.15 21.80
CA PHE A 383 15.38 30.54 21.38
C PHE A 383 16.58 31.36 20.88
N HIS A 384 17.81 30.87 21.03
CA HIS A 384 19.00 31.57 20.57
C HIS A 384 19.61 31.06 19.26
N ARG A 385 19.29 29.85 18.75
CA ARG A 385 19.99 29.31 17.56
C ARG A 385 19.22 28.36 16.63
N LEU A 386 18.05 27.83 16.97
CA LEU A 386 17.35 26.87 16.09
C LEU A 386 16.14 27.50 15.40
N LEU A 387 16.15 27.52 14.07
CA LEU A 387 14.92 27.70 13.29
C LEU A 387 14.00 26.52 13.63
N ILE A 388 12.83 26.83 14.18
CA ILE A 388 11.77 25.85 14.48
C ILE A 388 11.58 24.96 13.25
N ASP A 389 11.96 23.70 13.38
CA ASP A 389 11.73 22.73 12.31
C ASP A 389 10.24 22.35 12.21
N SER A 390 9.89 21.79 11.06
CA SER A 390 8.54 21.37 10.72
C SER A 390 8.00 20.22 11.58
N ARG A 391 8.86 19.37 12.16
CA ARG A 391 8.50 18.29 13.08
C ARG A 391 8.08 18.85 14.45
N TRP A 392 8.77 19.87 14.97
CA TRP A 392 8.35 20.55 16.21
C TRP A 392 6.98 21.19 16.07
N TYR A 393 6.71 21.81 14.92
CA TYR A 393 5.40 22.39 14.65
C TYR A 393 4.30 21.32 14.70
N LEU A 394 4.56 20.13 14.13
CA LEU A 394 3.62 19.01 14.15
C LEU A 394 3.37 18.53 15.59
N ILE A 395 4.42 18.36 16.39
CA ILE A 395 4.33 17.97 17.81
C ILE A 395 3.50 18.98 18.60
N GLY A 396 3.84 20.27 18.49
CA GLY A 396 3.10 21.34 19.15
C GLY A 396 1.63 21.38 18.73
N ARG A 397 1.35 21.16 17.44
CA ARG A 397 -0.02 21.12 16.92
C ARG A 397 -0.82 19.95 17.48
N ARG A 398 -0.23 18.76 17.58
CA ARG A 398 -0.86 17.56 18.18
C ARG A 398 -1.14 17.76 19.67
N LEU A 399 -0.14 18.19 20.45
CA LEU A 399 -0.28 18.45 21.89
C LEU A 399 -1.35 19.53 22.16
N SER A 400 -1.28 20.66 21.45
CA SER A 400 -2.28 21.75 21.56
C SER A 400 -3.69 21.26 21.26
N SER A 401 -3.84 20.43 20.22
CA SER A 401 -5.12 19.83 19.83
C SER A 401 -5.67 18.86 20.89
N ARG A 402 -4.82 18.02 21.50
CA ARG A 402 -5.22 17.16 22.62
C ARG A 402 -5.69 17.99 23.82
N PHE A 403 -4.97 19.04 24.18
CA PHE A 403 -5.39 19.96 25.26
C PHE A 403 -6.74 20.61 24.96
N LEU A 404 -6.97 21.04 23.72
CA LEU A 404 -8.24 21.64 23.30
C LEU A 404 -9.41 20.67 23.46
N VAL A 405 -9.26 19.42 23.02
CA VAL A 405 -10.29 18.38 23.15
C VAL A 405 -10.54 18.07 24.63
N ALA A 406 -9.49 17.89 25.43
CA ALA A 406 -9.59 17.65 26.87
C ALA A 406 -10.32 18.79 27.60
N HIS A 407 -9.99 20.04 27.27
CA HIS A 407 -10.67 21.22 27.83
C HIS A 407 -12.15 21.27 27.42
N LYS A 408 -12.48 20.93 26.17
CA LYS A 408 -13.87 20.88 25.70
C LYS A 408 -14.69 19.85 26.48
N VAL A 409 -14.14 18.66 26.71
CA VAL A 409 -14.79 17.58 27.47
C VAL A 409 -15.00 17.96 28.94
N ARG A 410 -14.07 18.71 29.54
CA ARG A 410 -14.24 19.22 30.92
C ARG A 410 -15.29 20.32 31.02
N SER A 411 -15.34 21.21 30.02
CA SER A 411 -16.27 22.35 30.00
C SER A 411 -17.70 21.98 29.59
N SER A 412 -17.90 20.88 28.85
CA SER A 412 -19.24 20.36 28.51
C SER A 412 -20.03 19.82 29.71
N LYS A 413 -19.39 19.64 30.88
CA LYS A 413 -20.03 19.18 32.13
C LYS A 413 -20.75 20.26 32.93
N ILE A 414 -20.67 21.54 32.54
CA ILE A 414 -21.19 22.66 33.34
C ILE A 414 -22.72 22.86 33.19
N TRP A 415 -23.46 21.88 32.67
CA TRP A 415 -24.93 21.98 32.48
C TRP A 415 -25.68 20.80 33.09
#